data_AF-A0A7W1F142-F1
#
_entry.id   AF-A0A7W1F142-F1
#
_cell.length_a   1.000
_cell.length_b   1.000
_cell.length_c   1.000
_cell.angle_alpha   90.00
_cell.angle_beta   90.00
_cell.angle_gamma   90.00
#
_symmetry.space_group_name_H-M   'P 1'
#
loop_
_entity.id
_entity.type
_entity.pdbx_description
1 polymer ?
#
loop_
_entity_poly.entity_id
_entity_poly.type
_entity_poly.pdbx_seq_one_letter_code
_entity_poly.pdbx_strand_id
1 'polypeptide(L)'
;MNRPLIRIHHPGPSPCLTAALRDLRGELAELGLSGLFYWVTVEQCTRPLTHRGMGWYLYDRRIIRMPRWNRRAAKASARASGSKHISLRGVLRHEFGHALADLLDLGDRPEFRSRFGQGETITDYAAENADEDFAETFMRYATWRGQLRRRSPSPALRRKWAYVRRCIIEAAQRRPRLLVACPSCGSDVACGLGPRRCGACRAPFLVA
;
A
#
# COMPACT_ATOMS: atom_id res chain seq x y z
N MET A 1 0.72 -22.08 0.38
CA MET A 1 0.22 -21.00 1.27
C MET A 1 0.06 -19.76 0.41
N ASN A 2 -1.10 -19.08 0.37
CA ASN A 2 -1.22 -17.65 0.00
C ASN A 2 -2.69 -17.20 -0.13
N ARG A 3 -3.32 -16.79 0.97
CA ARG A 3 -4.61 -16.07 0.94
C ARG A 3 -4.34 -14.56 0.98
N PRO A 4 -4.77 -13.76 -0.02
CA PRO A 4 -5.02 -12.36 0.21
C PRO A 4 -6.52 -12.17 0.50
N LEU A 5 -6.83 -12.25 1.78
CA LEU A 5 -7.99 -11.57 2.33
C LEU A 5 -7.44 -10.26 2.89
N ILE A 6 -8.20 -9.17 2.87
CA ILE A 6 -8.07 -8.19 3.95
C ILE A 6 -8.53 -8.92 5.22
N ARG A 7 -7.62 -9.67 5.83
CA ARG A 7 -7.81 -10.36 7.09
C ARG A 7 -7.44 -9.35 8.15
N ILE A 8 -8.43 -8.58 8.58
CA ILE A 8 -8.26 -7.77 9.78
C ILE A 8 -8.31 -8.70 10.98
N HIS A 9 -7.21 -9.39 11.26
CA HIS A 9 -7.09 -10.33 12.38
C HIS A 9 -6.73 -9.56 13.66
N HIS A 10 -7.76 -9.00 14.28
CA HIS A 10 -7.86 -8.63 15.70
C HIS A 10 -9.38 -8.48 15.95
N PRO A 11 -9.94 -8.69 17.16
CA PRO A 11 -11.39 -8.62 17.37
C PRO A 11 -11.86 -7.17 17.21
N GLY A 12 -12.20 -6.80 15.97
CA GLY A 12 -12.53 -5.44 15.55
C GLY A 12 -11.30 -4.54 15.31
N PRO A 13 -10.95 -4.18 14.05
CA PRO A 13 -10.13 -2.99 13.83
C PRO A 13 -10.76 -1.78 14.53
N SER A 14 -9.92 -0.85 15.00
CA SER A 14 -10.44 0.42 15.50
C SER A 14 -11.28 1.13 14.41
N PRO A 15 -12.38 1.80 14.78
CA PRO A 15 -13.23 2.53 13.82
C PRO A 15 -12.44 3.52 12.95
N CYS A 16 -11.40 4.13 13.51
CA CYS A 16 -10.51 5.04 12.79
C CYS A 16 -9.73 4.34 11.67
N LEU A 17 -9.21 3.13 11.92
CA LEU A 17 -8.52 2.35 10.89
C LEU A 17 -9.49 1.89 9.79
N THR A 18 -10.67 1.40 10.19
CA THR A 18 -11.72 1.01 9.23
C THR A 18 -12.12 2.17 8.32
N ALA A 19 -12.35 3.36 8.89
CA ALA A 19 -12.67 4.55 8.11
C ALA A 19 -11.52 4.95 7.17
N ALA A 20 -10.28 4.96 7.65
CA ALA A 20 -9.12 5.30 6.85
C ALA A 20 -8.89 4.31 5.68
N LEU A 21 -9.09 3.01 5.91
CA LEU A 21 -8.98 1.99 4.87
C LEU A 21 -10.10 2.10 3.83
N ARG A 22 -11.33 2.41 4.25
CA ARG A 22 -12.45 2.68 3.34
C ARG A 22 -12.15 3.88 2.44
N ASP A 23 -11.70 4.98 3.02
CA ASP A 23 -11.34 6.18 2.27
C ASP A 23 -10.18 5.88 1.29
N LEU A 24 -9.12 5.22 1.77
CA LEU A 24 -7.98 4.85 0.93
C LEU A 24 -8.39 3.90 -0.20
N ARG A 25 -9.36 3.00 0.01
CA ARG A 25 -9.91 2.16 -1.06
C ARG A 25 -10.50 2.99 -2.19
N GLY A 26 -11.27 4.02 -1.86
CA GLY A 26 -11.78 4.97 -2.87
C GLY A 26 -10.65 5.64 -3.64
N GLU A 27 -9.64 6.14 -2.95
CA GLU A 27 -8.48 6.80 -3.59
C GLU A 27 -7.68 5.86 -4.49
N LEU A 28 -7.39 4.63 -4.05
CA LEU A 28 -6.68 3.67 -4.86
C LEU A 28 -7.54 3.22 -6.05
N ALA A 29 -8.87 3.13 -5.89
CA ALA A 29 -9.76 2.86 -7.01
C ALA A 29 -9.72 3.96 -8.07
N GLU A 30 -9.69 5.23 -7.68
CA GLU A 30 -9.51 6.38 -8.60
C GLU A 30 -8.18 6.29 -9.38
N LEU A 31 -7.16 5.66 -8.80
CA LEU A 31 -5.86 5.43 -9.45
C LEU A 31 -5.80 4.12 -10.26
N GLY A 32 -6.87 3.31 -10.29
CA GLY A 32 -6.88 1.99 -10.92
C GLY A 32 -6.19 0.88 -10.09
N LEU A 33 -5.91 1.13 -8.82
CA LEU A 33 -5.16 0.26 -7.91
C LEU A 33 -6.05 -0.51 -6.93
N SER A 34 -7.33 -0.70 -7.22
CA SER A 34 -8.22 -1.52 -6.38
C SER A 34 -7.66 -2.92 -6.13
N GLY A 35 -6.95 -3.48 -7.12
CA GLY A 35 -6.28 -4.78 -7.01
C GLY A 35 -5.28 -4.88 -5.85
N LEU A 36 -4.66 -3.76 -5.46
CA LEU A 36 -3.64 -3.72 -4.41
C LEU A 36 -4.21 -4.04 -3.02
N PHE A 37 -5.49 -3.73 -2.78
CA PHE A 37 -6.19 -4.13 -1.56
C PHE A 37 -6.36 -5.64 -1.41
N TYR A 38 -6.20 -6.38 -2.50
CA TYR A 38 -6.17 -7.84 -2.49
C TYR A 38 -4.75 -8.39 -2.75
N TRP A 39 -3.74 -7.54 -2.73
CA TRP A 39 -2.35 -7.99 -2.62
C TRP A 39 -1.93 -8.08 -1.16
N VAL A 40 -2.42 -7.16 -0.33
CA VAL A 40 -1.99 -6.99 1.04
C VAL A 40 -3.06 -7.33 2.07
N THR A 41 -2.59 -7.80 3.23
CA THR A 41 -3.38 -7.90 4.45
C THR A 41 -3.06 -6.71 5.35
N VAL A 42 -4.06 -6.09 5.97
CA VAL A 42 -3.84 -5.02 6.96
C VAL A 42 -4.23 -5.55 8.34
N GLU A 43 -3.28 -5.60 9.26
CA GLU A 43 -3.45 -6.07 10.64
C GLU A 43 -3.32 -4.90 11.61
N GLN A 44 -4.28 -4.77 12.53
CA GLN A 44 -4.10 -3.88 13.68
C GLN A 44 -3.38 -4.63 14.80
N CYS A 45 -2.25 -4.11 15.28
CA CYS A 45 -1.48 -4.69 16.36
C CYS A 45 -1.53 -3.83 17.64
N THR A 46 -1.27 -4.47 18.78
CA THR A 46 -1.26 -3.80 20.10
C THR A 46 0.06 -3.12 20.42
N ARG A 47 1.18 -3.60 19.85
CA ARG A 47 2.52 -3.06 20.08
C ARG A 47 3.14 -2.53 18.78
N PRO A 48 3.74 -1.34 18.78
CA PRO A 48 4.59 -0.92 17.68
C PRO A 48 5.79 -1.88 17.57
N LEU A 49 6.14 -2.29 16.36
CA LEU A 49 7.21 -3.27 16.13
C LEU A 49 8.61 -2.70 16.39
N THR A 50 8.80 -1.39 16.27
CA THR A 50 10.04 -0.68 16.65
C THR A 50 9.75 0.81 16.89
N HIS A 51 10.78 1.58 17.24
CA HIS A 51 10.72 2.98 17.68
C HIS A 51 10.62 4.03 16.56
N ARG A 52 10.59 3.64 15.26
CA ARG A 52 10.66 4.59 14.14
C ARG A 52 9.42 4.65 13.24
N GLY A 53 8.65 3.59 13.10
CA GLY A 53 7.43 3.59 12.28
C GLY A 53 6.16 3.56 13.13
N MET A 54 5.03 4.02 12.60
CA MET A 54 3.74 3.55 13.09
C MET A 54 3.03 2.71 12.05
N GLY A 55 3.68 2.28 10.97
CA GLY A 55 3.21 1.29 10.01
C GLY A 55 4.41 0.49 9.52
N TRP A 56 4.17 -0.74 9.11
CA TRP A 56 5.20 -1.61 8.56
C TRP A 56 4.63 -2.53 7.50
N TYR A 57 5.17 -2.47 6.30
CA TYR A 57 4.99 -3.50 5.28
C TYR A 57 6.00 -4.63 5.49
N LEU A 58 5.49 -5.84 5.72
CA LEU A 58 6.27 -7.08 5.81
C LEU A 58 6.28 -7.76 4.44
N TYR A 59 7.32 -7.52 3.65
CA TYR A 59 7.46 -7.98 2.25
C TYR A 59 7.18 -9.47 2.05
N ASP A 60 7.81 -10.32 2.87
CA ASP A 60 7.70 -11.78 2.85
C ASP A 60 6.27 -12.29 3.12
N ARG A 61 5.42 -11.47 3.73
CA ARG A 61 4.06 -11.85 4.14
C ARG A 61 2.96 -11.04 3.48
N ARG A 62 3.31 -9.92 2.83
CA ARG A 62 2.39 -8.93 2.28
C ARG A 62 1.43 -8.39 3.33
N ILE A 63 1.95 -8.16 4.53
CA ILE A 63 1.17 -7.68 5.67
C ILE A 63 1.59 -6.25 5.99
N ILE A 64 0.61 -5.34 6.02
CA ILE A 64 0.75 -4.03 6.64
C ILE A 64 0.32 -4.16 8.09
N ARG A 65 1.27 -3.95 9.02
CA ARG A 65 0.96 -3.90 10.45
C ARG A 65 0.82 -2.46 10.91
N MET A 66 -0.26 -2.21 11.63
CA MET A 66 -0.63 -0.89 12.10
C MET A 66 -0.97 -0.95 13.61
N PRO A 67 -0.30 -0.20 14.48
CA PRO A 67 -0.72 -0.07 15.86
C PRO A 67 -2.05 0.70 15.94
N ARG A 68 -2.70 0.66 17.10
CA ARG A 68 -3.91 1.48 17.34
C ARG A 68 -3.60 2.96 17.13
N TRP A 69 -4.30 3.59 16.20
CA TRP A 69 -4.13 5.01 15.91
C TRP A 69 -4.74 5.88 17.01
N ASN A 70 -3.89 6.67 17.69
CA ASN A 70 -4.26 7.63 18.72
C ASN A 70 -3.33 8.86 18.65
N ARG A 71 -3.53 9.87 19.52
CA ARG A 71 -2.73 11.11 19.49
C ARG A 71 -1.23 10.87 19.70
N ARG A 72 -0.85 9.90 20.55
CA ARG A 72 0.55 9.54 20.78
C ARG A 72 1.15 8.89 19.54
N ALA A 73 0.42 8.00 18.88
CA ALA A 73 0.79 7.39 17.61
C ALA A 73 1.02 8.45 16.53
N ALA A 74 0.05 9.35 16.32
CA ALA A 74 0.17 10.41 15.33
C ALA A 74 1.40 11.32 15.59
N LYS A 75 1.66 11.67 16.85
CA LYS A 75 2.86 12.44 17.23
C LYS A 75 4.16 11.67 16.98
N ALA A 76 4.19 10.37 17.28
CA ALA A 76 5.37 9.54 17.05
C ALA A 76 5.68 9.42 15.55
N SER A 77 4.68 9.12 14.72
CA SER A 77 4.83 9.11 13.26
C SER A 77 5.32 10.44 12.72
N ALA A 78 4.73 11.55 13.18
CA ALA A 78 5.07 12.90 12.74
C ALA A 78 6.56 13.19 13.00
N ARG A 79 7.05 12.83 14.19
CA ARG A 79 8.47 12.98 14.55
C ARG A 79 9.38 12.14 13.68
N ALA A 80 9.02 10.87 13.43
CA ALA A 80 9.83 9.98 12.62
C ALA A 80 9.92 10.43 11.15
N SER A 81 8.82 10.89 10.57
CA SER A 81 8.78 11.33 9.18
C SER A 81 9.22 12.79 8.97
N GLY A 82 9.79 13.44 9.99
CA GLY A 82 10.16 14.86 9.97
C GLY A 82 8.99 15.82 9.71
N SER A 83 7.74 15.36 9.83
CA SER A 83 6.54 16.09 9.44
C SER A 83 5.88 16.73 10.65
N LYS A 84 5.36 17.97 10.51
CA LYS A 84 4.58 18.60 11.59
C LYS A 84 3.29 17.84 11.91
N HIS A 85 2.68 17.27 10.86
CA HIS A 85 1.46 16.48 10.94
C HIS A 85 1.52 15.31 9.96
N ILE A 86 1.09 14.14 10.41
CA ILE A 86 0.85 12.98 9.57
C ILE A 86 -0.47 12.33 9.98
N SER A 87 -1.26 11.93 8.99
CA SER A 87 -2.54 11.27 9.20
C SER A 87 -2.38 9.76 9.02
N LEU A 88 -3.31 8.98 9.60
CA LEU A 88 -3.35 7.54 9.40
C LEU A 88 -3.45 7.18 7.91
N ARG A 89 -4.22 7.97 7.13
CA ARG A 89 -4.30 7.83 5.67
C ARG A 89 -2.95 8.08 5.00
N GLY A 90 -2.17 9.05 5.47
CA GLY A 90 -0.80 9.28 4.98
C GLY A 90 0.10 8.07 5.20
N VAL A 91 0.12 7.54 6.44
CA VAL A 91 0.88 6.32 6.76
C VAL A 91 0.42 5.14 5.91
N LEU A 92 -0.89 4.90 5.80
CA LEU A 92 -1.39 3.79 4.97
C LEU A 92 -1.01 3.96 3.49
N ARG A 93 -1.07 5.16 2.92
CA ARG A 93 -0.59 5.39 1.55
C ARG A 93 0.88 5.03 1.40
N HIS A 94 1.71 5.43 2.37
CA HIS A 94 3.12 5.08 2.40
C HIS A 94 3.32 3.56 2.39
N GLU A 95 2.66 2.83 3.31
CA GLU A 95 2.76 1.35 3.37
C GLU A 95 2.25 0.67 2.10
N PHE A 96 1.18 1.19 1.48
CA PHE A 96 0.71 0.71 0.18
C PHE A 96 1.69 1.05 -0.96
N GLY A 97 2.56 2.04 -0.79
CA GLY A 97 3.70 2.29 -1.69
C GLY A 97 4.67 1.12 -1.68
N HIS A 98 5.08 0.63 -0.51
CA HIS A 98 5.89 -0.59 -0.42
C HIS A 98 5.19 -1.81 -1.02
N ALA A 99 3.88 -1.97 -0.76
CA ALA A 99 3.09 -3.03 -1.36
C ALA A 99 3.06 -2.97 -2.89
N LEU A 100 2.99 -1.78 -3.47
CA LEU A 100 3.05 -1.58 -4.91
C LEU A 100 4.44 -1.96 -5.45
N ALA A 101 5.51 -1.59 -4.73
CA ALA A 101 6.86 -1.96 -5.10
C ALA A 101 7.06 -3.48 -5.12
N ASP A 102 6.54 -4.17 -4.10
CA ASP A 102 6.55 -5.64 -4.00
C ASP A 102 5.69 -6.31 -5.07
N LEU A 103 4.45 -5.84 -5.31
CA LEU A 103 3.58 -6.37 -6.36
C LEU A 103 4.24 -6.35 -7.75
N LEU A 104 5.05 -5.32 -8.01
CA LEU A 104 5.72 -5.13 -9.29
C LEU A 104 7.16 -5.67 -9.30
N ASP A 105 7.66 -6.17 -8.17
CA ASP A 105 9.04 -6.63 -8.02
C ASP A 105 10.04 -5.53 -8.46
N LEU A 106 9.89 -4.32 -7.90
CA LEU A 106 10.67 -3.16 -8.32
C LEU A 106 12.12 -3.21 -7.82
N GLY A 107 12.37 -3.84 -6.67
CA GLY A 107 13.68 -3.87 -6.02
C GLY A 107 14.78 -4.45 -6.90
N ASP A 108 14.44 -5.35 -7.81
CA ASP A 108 15.37 -5.98 -8.76
C ASP A 108 15.50 -5.25 -10.10
N ARG A 109 14.69 -4.22 -10.35
CA ARG A 109 14.75 -3.46 -11.60
C ARG A 109 15.92 -2.48 -11.59
N PRO A 110 16.85 -2.53 -12.56
CA PRO A 110 17.94 -1.55 -12.67
C PRO A 110 17.43 -0.11 -12.73
N GLU A 111 16.31 0.11 -13.43
CA GLU A 111 15.67 1.42 -13.58
C GLU A 111 15.15 2.00 -12.25
N PHE A 112 14.73 1.14 -11.30
CA PHE A 112 14.34 1.55 -9.96
C PHE A 112 15.56 2.00 -9.16
N ARG A 113 16.57 1.12 -9.10
CA ARG A 113 17.85 1.37 -8.39
C ARG A 113 18.57 2.60 -8.92
N SER A 114 18.46 2.89 -10.22
CA SER A 114 19.06 4.08 -10.84
C SER A 114 18.23 5.36 -10.63
N ARG A 115 17.14 5.34 -9.87
CA ARG A 115 16.29 6.53 -9.69
C ARG A 115 16.00 6.87 -8.24
N PHE A 116 15.70 5.87 -7.43
CA PHE A 116 15.33 6.05 -6.04
C PHE A 116 16.55 5.89 -5.13
N GLY A 117 16.55 6.60 -4.00
CA GLY A 117 17.67 6.64 -3.06
C GLY A 117 18.80 7.59 -3.46
N GLN A 118 18.60 8.42 -4.50
CA GLN A 118 19.58 9.41 -4.96
C GLN A 118 18.93 10.69 -5.48
N GLY A 119 19.70 11.79 -5.50
CA GLY A 119 19.23 13.11 -5.94
C GLY A 119 18.19 13.74 -5.01
N GLU A 120 17.41 14.69 -5.53
CA GLU A 120 16.34 15.34 -4.75
C GLU A 120 15.24 14.34 -4.37
N THR A 121 14.87 14.31 -3.08
CA THR A 121 13.78 13.52 -2.52
C THR A 121 12.56 14.39 -2.21
N ILE A 122 11.38 13.77 -2.09
CA ILE A 122 10.13 14.51 -1.85
C ILE A 122 9.98 14.97 -0.39
N THR A 123 10.61 14.26 0.54
CA THR A 123 10.71 14.52 1.98
C THR A 123 12.11 14.15 2.48
N ASP A 124 12.47 14.57 3.70
CA ASP A 124 13.76 14.17 4.30
C ASP A 124 13.78 12.67 4.62
N TYR A 125 12.64 12.11 5.04
CA TYR A 125 12.48 10.68 5.31
C TYR A 125 12.72 9.81 4.06
N ALA A 126 12.30 10.28 2.89
CA ALA A 126 12.59 9.64 1.60
C ALA A 126 14.10 9.53 1.27
N ALA A 127 14.99 10.21 2.00
CA ALA A 127 16.44 10.10 1.79
C ALA A 127 17.08 8.90 2.49
N GLU A 128 16.35 8.16 3.32
CA GLU A 128 16.91 7.03 4.08
C GLU A 128 17.37 5.88 3.18
N ASN A 129 16.55 5.49 2.19
CA ASN A 129 16.88 4.47 1.18
C ASN A 129 15.92 4.54 -0.02
N ALA A 130 16.17 3.72 -1.05
CA ALA A 130 15.38 3.70 -2.28
C ALA A 130 13.91 3.28 -2.08
N ASP A 131 13.64 2.36 -1.15
CA ASP A 131 12.28 1.88 -0.89
C ASP A 131 11.44 2.98 -0.22
N GLU A 132 12.01 3.67 0.76
CA GLU A 132 11.40 4.82 1.44
C GLU A 132 11.18 6.00 0.47
N ASP A 133 12.14 6.26 -0.41
CA ASP A 133 12.02 7.29 -1.45
C ASP A 133 10.83 6.99 -2.38
N PHE A 134 10.66 5.74 -2.78
CA PHE A 134 9.53 5.31 -3.60
C PHE A 134 8.20 5.42 -2.84
N ALA A 135 8.13 4.89 -1.61
CA ALA A 135 6.93 4.88 -0.80
C ALA A 135 6.45 6.30 -0.46
N GLU A 136 7.36 7.20 -0.09
CA GLU A 136 7.06 8.61 0.14
C GLU A 136 6.62 9.32 -1.15
N THR A 137 7.31 9.07 -2.27
CA THR A 137 6.93 9.65 -3.58
C THR A 137 5.53 9.18 -3.98
N PHE A 138 5.21 7.90 -3.80
CA PHE A 138 3.87 7.34 -4.02
C PHE A 138 2.82 7.95 -3.08
N MET A 139 3.12 8.05 -1.78
CA MET A 139 2.22 8.67 -0.80
C MET A 139 1.84 10.10 -1.23
N ARG A 140 2.81 10.89 -1.68
CA ARG A 140 2.58 12.26 -2.16
C ARG A 140 1.83 12.29 -3.49
N TYR A 141 2.14 11.37 -4.41
CA TYR A 141 1.39 11.21 -5.66
C TYR A 141 -0.09 10.97 -5.40
N ALA A 142 -0.44 10.01 -4.55
CA ALA A 142 -1.83 9.74 -4.18
C ALA A 142 -2.47 10.93 -3.44
N THR A 143 -1.76 11.52 -2.47
CA THR A 143 -2.25 12.68 -1.71
C THR A 143 -2.55 13.89 -2.59
N TRP A 144 -1.77 14.11 -3.65
CA TRP A 144 -1.92 15.24 -4.56
C TRP A 144 -2.60 14.87 -5.88
N ARG A 145 -3.24 13.69 -5.95
CA ARG A 145 -3.98 13.23 -7.13
C ARG A 145 -3.14 13.31 -8.42
N GLY A 146 -1.89 12.88 -8.33
CA GLY A 146 -0.92 12.85 -9.42
C GLY A 146 -0.27 14.19 -9.79
N GLN A 147 -0.64 15.30 -9.12
CA GLN A 147 -0.04 16.61 -9.37
C GLN A 147 1.20 16.83 -8.49
N LEU A 148 2.35 17.06 -9.11
CA LEU A 148 3.58 17.40 -8.38
C LEU A 148 3.51 18.85 -7.87
N ARG A 149 3.24 19.04 -6.58
CA ARG A 149 3.05 20.35 -5.95
C ARG A 149 4.35 20.96 -5.42
N ARG A 150 5.38 21.03 -6.26
CA ARG A 150 6.66 21.68 -5.95
C ARG A 150 6.90 22.81 -6.95
N ARG A 151 7.29 24.00 -6.47
CA ARG A 151 7.42 25.19 -7.33
C ARG A 151 8.47 25.01 -8.42
N SER A 152 9.61 24.41 -8.07
CA SER A 152 10.74 24.17 -8.98
C SER A 152 11.36 22.80 -8.71
N PRO A 153 10.69 21.69 -9.08
CA PRO A 153 11.26 20.36 -8.86
C PRO A 153 12.49 20.16 -9.76
N SER A 154 13.50 19.47 -9.26
CA SER A 154 14.64 19.07 -10.09
C SER A 154 14.23 18.06 -11.16
N PRO A 155 15.06 17.85 -12.20
CA PRO A 155 14.87 16.76 -13.14
C PRO A 155 14.82 15.37 -12.47
N ALA A 156 15.58 15.16 -11.39
CA ALA A 156 15.58 13.88 -10.66
C ALA A 156 14.22 13.58 -10.04
N LEU A 157 13.64 14.56 -9.31
CA LEU A 157 12.33 14.40 -8.70
C LEU A 157 11.22 14.22 -9.75
N ARG A 158 11.27 14.94 -10.87
CA ARG A 158 10.34 14.73 -11.99
C ARG A 158 10.38 13.31 -12.54
N ARG A 159 11.58 12.71 -12.67
CA ARG A 159 11.73 11.32 -13.14
C ARG A 159 11.16 10.32 -12.14
N LYS A 160 11.38 10.50 -10.83
CA LYS A 160 10.76 9.67 -9.78
C LYS A 160 9.23 9.75 -9.84
N TRP A 161 8.69 10.95 -9.96
CA TRP A 161 7.25 11.19 -10.09
C TRP A 161 6.64 10.48 -11.30
N ALA A 162 7.30 10.63 -12.47
CA ALA A 162 6.88 9.96 -13.70
C ALA A 162 7.00 8.42 -13.59
N TYR A 163 8.00 7.92 -12.87
CA TYR A 163 8.14 6.48 -12.62
C TYR A 163 6.99 5.94 -11.77
N VAL A 164 6.64 6.59 -10.67
CA VAL A 164 5.47 6.22 -9.86
C VAL A 164 4.21 6.16 -10.72
N ARG A 165 3.97 7.17 -11.58
CA ARG A 165 2.83 7.14 -12.52
C ARG A 165 2.84 5.90 -13.42
N ARG A 166 4.02 5.49 -13.93
CA ARG A 166 4.13 4.28 -14.76
C ARG A 166 3.88 3.01 -13.96
N CYS A 167 4.41 2.89 -12.75
CA CYS A 167 4.12 1.78 -11.86
C CYS A 167 2.62 1.64 -11.59
N ILE A 168 1.92 2.76 -11.38
CA ILE A 168 0.47 2.77 -11.18
C ILE A 168 -0.26 2.21 -12.41
N ILE A 169 0.12 2.66 -13.61
CA ILE A 169 -0.46 2.16 -14.87
C ILE A 169 -0.18 0.66 -15.06
N GLU A 170 1.06 0.23 -14.82
CA GLU A 170 1.45 -1.19 -14.91
C GLU A 170 0.65 -2.04 -13.92
N ALA A 171 0.55 -1.62 -12.66
CA ALA A 171 -0.20 -2.34 -11.64
C ALA A 171 -1.70 -2.39 -11.93
N ALA A 172 -2.28 -1.33 -12.48
CA ALA A 172 -3.68 -1.31 -12.89
C ALA A 172 -3.98 -2.32 -14.02
N GLN A 173 -2.98 -2.65 -14.85
CA GLN A 173 -3.08 -3.69 -15.88
C GLN A 173 -2.90 -5.09 -15.31
N ARG A 174 -2.21 -5.23 -14.16
CA ARG A 174 -2.15 -6.50 -13.45
C ARG A 174 -3.54 -6.77 -12.86
N ARG A 175 -4.13 -7.89 -13.27
CA ARG A 175 -5.32 -8.45 -12.63
C ARG A 175 -4.85 -9.47 -11.60
N PRO A 176 -4.49 -9.08 -10.35
CA PRO A 176 -4.04 -10.03 -9.35
C PRO A 176 -5.11 -11.11 -9.21
N ARG A 177 -4.70 -12.38 -9.28
CA ARG A 177 -5.60 -13.49 -8.99
C ARG A 177 -5.81 -13.52 -7.48
N LEU A 178 -7.06 -13.38 -7.08
CA LEU A 178 -7.50 -13.38 -5.69
C LEU A 178 -7.66 -14.83 -5.26
N LEU A 179 -7.01 -15.25 -4.18
CA LEU A 179 -7.33 -16.54 -3.56
C LEU A 179 -8.50 -16.33 -2.60
N VAL A 180 -9.69 -16.73 -3.04
CA VAL A 180 -10.95 -16.55 -2.31
C VAL A 180 -11.42 -17.91 -1.82
N ALA A 181 -11.79 -18.00 -0.54
CA ALA A 181 -12.47 -19.20 -0.05
C ALA A 181 -13.87 -19.26 -0.65
N CYS A 182 -14.20 -20.36 -1.33
CA CYS A 182 -15.53 -20.59 -1.85
C CYS A 182 -16.56 -20.57 -0.70
N PRO A 183 -17.63 -19.76 -0.78
CA PRO A 183 -18.62 -19.68 0.29
C PRO A 183 -19.37 -21.00 0.50
N SER A 184 -19.47 -21.84 -0.53
CA SER A 184 -20.23 -23.09 -0.46
C SER A 184 -19.44 -24.27 0.09
N CYS A 185 -18.16 -24.40 -0.25
CA CYS A 185 -17.35 -25.57 0.13
C CYS A 185 -16.05 -25.24 0.88
N GLY A 186 -15.74 -23.96 1.08
CA GLY A 186 -14.53 -23.51 1.76
C GLY A 186 -13.23 -23.68 0.97
N SER A 187 -13.24 -24.32 -0.20
CA SER A 187 -12.04 -24.49 -1.02
C SER A 187 -11.49 -23.16 -1.50
N ASP A 188 -10.17 -23.01 -1.47
CA ASP A 188 -9.49 -21.83 -1.97
C ASP A 188 -9.49 -21.79 -3.51
N VAL A 189 -9.98 -20.71 -4.10
CA VAL A 189 -10.09 -20.51 -5.55
C VAL A 189 -9.28 -19.29 -5.96
N ALA A 190 -8.31 -19.45 -6.86
CA ALA A 190 -7.56 -18.34 -7.43
C ALA A 190 -8.33 -17.75 -8.62
N CYS A 191 -8.91 -16.57 -8.47
CA CYS A 191 -9.76 -15.95 -9.48
C CYS A 191 -9.71 -14.42 -9.45
N GLY A 192 -9.97 -13.76 -10.58
CA GLY A 192 -10.11 -12.29 -10.59
C GLY A 192 -11.46 -11.83 -10.02
N LEU A 193 -11.65 -10.52 -9.90
CA LEU A 193 -12.93 -9.90 -9.54
C LEU A 193 -14.08 -10.31 -10.48
N GLY A 194 -15.31 -10.24 -9.99
CA GLY A 194 -16.54 -10.53 -10.72
C GLY A 194 -17.06 -11.96 -10.53
N PRO A 195 -18.02 -12.38 -11.37
CA PRO A 195 -18.65 -13.70 -11.26
C PRO A 195 -17.66 -14.83 -11.51
N ARG A 196 -17.66 -15.83 -10.63
CA ARG A 196 -16.80 -17.01 -10.67
C ARG A 196 -17.57 -18.28 -10.37
N ARG A 197 -16.98 -19.42 -10.71
CA ARG A 197 -17.43 -20.75 -10.29
C ARG A 197 -16.30 -21.45 -9.56
N CYS A 198 -16.61 -22.11 -8.46
CA CYS A 198 -15.61 -22.89 -7.73
C CYS A 198 -15.14 -24.08 -8.58
N GLY A 199 -13.83 -24.32 -8.64
CA GLY A 199 -13.28 -25.49 -9.33
C GLY A 199 -13.70 -26.81 -8.67
N ALA A 200 -13.84 -26.81 -7.33
CA ALA A 200 -14.15 -28.00 -6.54
C ALA A 200 -15.65 -28.35 -6.55
N CYS A 201 -16.52 -27.41 -6.15
CA CYS A 201 -17.97 -27.69 -6.03
C CYS A 201 -18.83 -27.10 -7.16
N ARG A 202 -18.23 -26.41 -8.15
CA ARG A 202 -18.92 -25.74 -9.28
C ARG A 202 -19.92 -24.64 -8.90
N ALA A 203 -20.11 -24.35 -7.61
CA ALA A 203 -21.01 -23.30 -7.13
C ALA A 203 -20.59 -21.93 -7.67
N PRO A 204 -21.52 -21.13 -8.20
CA PRO A 204 -21.25 -19.76 -8.59
C PRO A 204 -21.05 -18.89 -7.34
N PHE A 205 -20.13 -17.93 -7.41
CA PHE A 205 -19.95 -16.91 -6.37
C PHE A 205 -19.40 -15.63 -6.99
N LEU A 206 -19.68 -14.49 -6.34
CA LEU A 206 -19.18 -13.19 -6.76
C LEU A 206 -17.93 -12.86 -5.94
N VAL A 207 -16.86 -12.52 -6.64
CA VAL A 207 -15.65 -11.97 -6.01
C VAL A 207 -15.72 -10.46 -6.12
N ALA A 208 -16.16 -9.83 -5.03
CA ALA A 208 -16.28 -8.39 -4.89
C ALA A 208 -14.95 -7.75 -4.52
#